data_AF-A0A7U3CZN7-F1
#
_entry.id   AF-A0A7U3CZN7-F1
#
_cell.length_a   1.000
_cell.length_b   1.000
_cell.length_c   1.000
_cell.angle_alpha   90.00
_cell.angle_beta   90.00
_cell.angle_gamma   90.00
#
_symmetry.space_group_name_H-M   'P 1'
#
loop_
_entity.id
_entity.type
_entity.pdbx_description
1 polymer ?
#
loop_
_entity_poly.entity_id
_entity_poly.type
_entity_poly.pdbx_seq_one_letter_code
_entity_poly.pdbx_strand_id
1 'polypeptide(L)'
;MVNKAVSYIIGIIVILAIIYIAIGLVTPRPSIATTTVSPSVSSNGTVALMLTDPAQVPSGTTALNVTFSGARLHETGATNSSGFVNINASGTIDLLSLLNVSQTLGIASLNKTKSYDSIILNVSSSTITINGTTYNVTLPSNKLDVHVSNVNATSGAVLVDLSPTIVQIISTNQTMFVMVPSVKAVIVGSSNVNSTVVKVGARARLNANIHSKLSLATPKIAITSASLSEEANHTDFSVTVKNSGNSTAYVNHILLFGIMGMNLSAGANARLHAAVQQVPEPYLFQSGGFGGITSIISQYSNGNYNLSSLYGELASKYGVNLSTGIKAGISSALESHNMSGFLGHIANSSINLTAITSNYSAFNSEFGFNVSPSEFNSIRANMQNKLNLSVMESMHDFNVSNVKLRGFIQAANAFDGHYHNMMAFIISTNGTLMLPFDANQAEGPQGYSIAPGSSATFSYNGIISAGNGKLVIMPLQNQTYSVRVTGEEGAVATSNVTAS
;
A
#
# COMPACT_ATOMS: atom_id res chain seq x y z
N MET A 1 53.22 -43.96 94.63
CA MET A 1 52.63 -42.61 94.85
C MET A 1 52.15 -42.11 93.51
N VAL A 2 50.84 -42.12 93.24
CA VAL A 2 50.31 -41.58 91.98
C VAL A 2 50.57 -40.08 91.97
N ASN A 3 51.33 -39.61 90.98
CA ASN A 3 51.74 -38.22 90.86
C ASN A 3 50.47 -37.36 90.76
N LYS A 4 50.28 -36.44 91.72
CA LYS A 4 49.07 -35.59 91.81
C LYS A 4 48.78 -34.86 90.49
N ALA A 5 49.81 -34.57 89.68
CA ALA A 5 49.66 -33.98 88.35
C ALA A 5 48.85 -34.86 87.38
N VAL A 6 48.98 -36.19 87.45
CA VAL A 6 48.25 -37.13 86.58
C VAL A 6 46.77 -37.20 86.96
N SER A 7 46.43 -37.13 88.24
CA SER A 7 45.02 -37.05 88.68
C SER A 7 44.33 -35.76 88.25
N TYR A 8 45.04 -34.61 88.23
CA TYR A 8 44.46 -33.35 87.75
C TYR A 8 44.20 -33.37 86.24
N ILE A 9 45.11 -33.97 85.45
CA ILE A 9 44.94 -34.09 84.00
C ILE A 9 43.74 -34.98 83.66
N ILE A 10 43.58 -36.12 84.36
CA ILE A 10 42.42 -37.01 84.16
C ILE A 10 41.12 -36.29 84.55
N GLY A 11 41.11 -35.52 85.65
CA GLY A 11 39.95 -34.73 86.05
C GLY A 11 39.52 -33.69 85.00
N ILE A 12 40.49 -32.98 84.40
CA ILE A 12 40.22 -31.98 83.35
C ILE A 12 39.67 -32.65 82.07
N ILE A 13 40.22 -33.79 81.67
CA ILE A 13 39.75 -34.52 80.48
C ILE A 13 38.31 -35.00 80.67
N VAL A 14 37.96 -35.51 81.86
CA VAL A 14 36.59 -35.95 82.16
C VAL A 14 35.61 -34.78 82.14
N ILE A 15 36.00 -33.62 82.70
CA ILE A 15 35.15 -32.42 82.69
C ILE A 15 34.95 -31.90 81.25
N LEU A 16 36.00 -31.87 80.43
CA LEU A 16 35.89 -31.46 79.03
C LEU A 16 35.03 -32.43 78.20
N ALA A 17 35.11 -33.74 78.48
CA ALA A 17 34.26 -34.73 77.84
C ALA A 17 32.77 -34.55 78.21
N ILE A 18 32.48 -34.24 79.47
CA ILE A 18 31.10 -33.97 79.92
C ILE A 18 30.56 -32.67 79.30
N ILE A 19 31.38 -31.61 79.21
CA ILE A 19 30.99 -30.36 78.54
C ILE A 19 30.73 -30.59 77.04
N TYR A 20 31.55 -31.40 76.37
CA TYR A 20 31.36 -31.73 74.96
C TYR A 20 30.05 -32.50 74.72
N ILE A 21 29.71 -33.46 75.58
CA ILE A 21 28.44 -34.20 75.49
C ILE A 21 27.24 -33.29 75.80
N ALA A 22 27.37 -32.37 76.77
CA ALA A 22 26.31 -31.42 77.11
C ALA A 22 26.04 -30.41 75.98
N ILE A 23 27.06 -29.95 75.26
CA ILE A 23 26.89 -29.04 74.12
C ILE A 23 26.28 -29.79 72.91
N GLY A 24 26.63 -31.07 72.70
CA GLY A 24 26.06 -31.89 71.62
C GLY A 24 24.58 -32.22 71.76
N LEU A 25 24.00 -32.13 72.96
CA LEU A 25 22.58 -32.43 73.23
C LEU A 25 21.66 -31.18 73.22
N VAL A 26 22.21 -29.96 73.18
CA VAL A 26 21.44 -28.70 73.30
C VAL A 26 21.45 -27.86 72.03
N THR A 27 22.16 -28.27 70.96
CA THR A 27 21.94 -27.64 69.65
C THR A 27 20.55 -28.02 69.15
N PRO A 28 19.62 -27.06 68.95
CA PRO A 28 18.35 -27.37 68.30
C PRO A 28 18.66 -28.02 66.98
N ARG A 29 18.20 -29.27 66.81
CA ARG A 29 18.24 -29.98 65.55
C ARG A 29 17.67 -28.99 64.51
N PRO A 30 18.42 -28.57 63.48
CA PRO A 30 17.84 -27.73 62.45
C PRO A 30 16.62 -28.50 61.96
N SER A 31 15.44 -27.93 62.19
CA SER A 31 14.24 -28.41 61.52
C SER A 31 14.58 -28.27 60.06
N ILE A 32 14.95 -29.38 59.42
CA ILE A 32 14.89 -29.48 57.98
C ILE A 32 13.42 -29.24 57.73
N ALA A 33 13.08 -27.99 57.40
CA ALA A 33 11.83 -27.70 56.77
C ALA A 33 11.82 -28.63 55.56
N THR A 34 11.08 -29.72 55.65
CA THR A 34 10.67 -30.48 54.51
C THR A 34 9.83 -29.50 53.73
N THR A 35 10.48 -28.68 52.90
CA THR A 35 9.83 -28.07 51.76
C THR A 35 9.38 -29.26 50.95
N THR A 36 8.16 -29.71 51.22
CA THR A 36 7.34 -30.33 50.20
C THR A 36 7.28 -29.29 49.09
N VAL A 37 8.27 -29.36 48.18
CA VAL A 37 8.03 -29.05 46.79
C VAL A 37 6.92 -30.00 46.39
N SER A 38 5.69 -29.60 46.69
CA SER A 38 4.53 -30.07 45.96
C SER A 38 4.95 -29.88 44.51
N PRO A 39 5.08 -30.96 43.71
CA PRO A 39 5.35 -30.79 42.30
C PRO A 39 4.21 -29.90 41.82
N SER A 40 4.50 -28.66 41.47
CA SER A 40 3.60 -27.86 40.66
C SER A 40 3.59 -28.58 39.33
N VAL A 41 2.72 -29.58 39.23
CA VAL A 41 2.40 -30.24 37.97
C VAL A 41 1.85 -29.09 37.13
N SER A 42 2.71 -28.47 36.32
CA SER A 42 2.30 -27.56 35.27
C SER A 42 1.54 -28.42 34.27
N SER A 43 0.29 -28.72 34.62
CA SER A 43 -0.58 -29.51 33.77
C SER A 43 -1.04 -28.58 32.66
N ASN A 44 -0.16 -28.40 31.68
CA ASN A 44 -0.45 -27.57 30.54
C ASN A 44 -1.51 -28.25 29.66
N GLY A 45 -2.33 -27.46 28.98
CA GLY A 45 -3.19 -27.94 27.90
C GLY A 45 -2.64 -27.48 26.55
N THR A 46 -3.04 -28.17 25.49
CA THR A 46 -2.59 -27.87 24.14
C THR A 46 -3.68 -27.10 23.39
N VAL A 47 -3.30 -26.00 22.76
CA VAL A 47 -4.19 -25.19 21.92
C VAL A 47 -3.55 -25.01 20.54
N ALA A 48 -4.28 -25.35 19.49
CA ALA A 48 -3.85 -25.11 18.12
C ALA A 48 -4.19 -23.66 17.70
N LEU A 49 -3.28 -23.02 16.96
CA LEU A 49 -3.54 -21.77 16.25
C LEU A 49 -3.86 -22.11 14.80
N MET A 50 -5.05 -21.75 14.34
CA MET A 50 -5.55 -22.02 13.01
C MET A 50 -5.78 -20.72 12.26
N LEU A 51 -5.59 -20.74 10.94
CA LEU A 51 -5.82 -19.61 10.05
C LEU A 51 -6.81 -20.00 8.97
N THR A 52 -7.77 -19.14 8.68
CA THR A 52 -8.62 -19.20 7.50
C THR A 52 -8.59 -17.85 6.79
N ASP A 53 -8.96 -17.84 5.52
CA ASP A 53 -9.02 -16.59 4.80
C ASP A 53 -10.02 -16.58 3.62
N PRO A 54 -10.89 -15.56 3.56
CA PRO A 54 -11.58 -15.15 2.35
C PRO A 54 -11.01 -13.82 1.79
N ALA A 55 -9.74 -13.78 1.37
CA ALA A 55 -9.14 -12.57 0.78
C ALA A 55 -9.94 -12.02 -0.40
N GLN A 56 -9.98 -10.70 -0.46
CA GLN A 56 -10.41 -9.94 -1.63
C GLN A 56 -9.16 -9.56 -2.42
N VAL A 57 -9.01 -10.13 -3.62
CA VAL A 57 -7.84 -9.95 -4.47
C VAL A 57 -8.24 -9.47 -5.87
N PRO A 58 -7.34 -8.77 -6.60
CA PRO A 58 -7.57 -8.42 -8.00
C PRO A 58 -7.89 -9.64 -8.87
N SER A 59 -8.57 -9.41 -9.99
CA SER A 59 -8.84 -10.46 -10.97
C SER A 59 -7.53 -11.03 -11.55
N GLY A 60 -7.55 -12.32 -11.90
CA GLY A 60 -6.36 -13.02 -12.41
C GLY A 60 -5.35 -13.42 -11.33
N THR A 61 -5.63 -13.16 -10.05
CA THR A 61 -4.82 -13.66 -8.94
C THR A 61 -4.93 -15.19 -8.83
N THR A 62 -3.79 -15.86 -8.75
CA THR A 62 -3.67 -17.32 -8.64
C THR A 62 -3.03 -17.78 -7.33
N ALA A 63 -2.30 -16.90 -6.65
CA ALA A 63 -1.75 -17.16 -5.32
C ALA A 63 -1.58 -15.86 -4.54
N LEU A 64 -1.80 -15.92 -3.22
CA LEU A 64 -1.47 -14.86 -2.27
C LEU A 64 -0.71 -15.48 -1.09
N ASN A 65 0.62 -15.46 -1.18
CA ASN A 65 1.50 -16.11 -0.21
C ASN A 65 1.90 -15.16 0.90
N VAL A 66 1.62 -15.50 2.15
CA VAL A 66 2.06 -14.77 3.35
C VAL A 66 3.02 -15.64 4.15
N THR A 67 4.19 -15.09 4.48
CA THR A 67 5.22 -15.79 5.28
C THR A 67 5.24 -15.28 6.69
N PHE A 68 4.90 -16.14 7.64
CA PHE A 68 4.94 -15.85 9.07
C PHE A 68 6.29 -16.24 9.67
N SER A 69 6.84 -15.37 10.52
CA SER A 69 8.10 -15.62 11.25
C SER A 69 7.88 -16.11 12.69
N GLY A 70 6.68 -15.94 13.23
CA GLY A 70 6.34 -16.34 14.59
C GLY A 70 4.91 -15.97 14.96
N ALA A 71 4.37 -16.61 15.99
CA ALA A 71 3.16 -16.16 16.66
C ALA A 71 3.31 -16.20 18.18
N ARG A 72 2.56 -15.35 18.89
CA ARG A 72 2.56 -15.29 20.36
C ARG A 72 1.15 -15.10 20.88
N LEU A 73 0.84 -15.70 22.02
CA LEU A 73 -0.35 -15.40 22.82
C LEU A 73 0.03 -14.47 23.95
N HIS A 74 -0.80 -13.46 24.20
CA HIS A 74 -0.66 -12.55 25.33
C HIS A 74 -1.58 -12.97 26.48
N GLU A 75 -1.03 -13.09 27.69
CA GLU A 75 -1.77 -13.44 28.91
C GLU A 75 -2.69 -12.30 29.34
N THR A 76 -3.94 -12.63 29.68
CA THR A 76 -4.93 -11.65 30.13
C THR A 76 -4.45 -10.90 31.37
N GLY A 77 -4.46 -9.57 31.30
CA GLY A 77 -4.07 -8.70 32.41
C GLY A 77 -2.57 -8.58 32.65
N ALA A 78 -1.73 -9.22 31.83
CA ALA A 78 -0.31 -8.92 31.77
C ALA A 78 -0.07 -7.55 31.12
N THR A 79 1.09 -6.95 31.41
CA THR A 79 1.49 -5.72 30.73
C THR A 79 2.00 -6.05 29.33
N ASN A 80 1.93 -5.08 28.40
CA ASN A 80 2.36 -5.22 27.00
C ASN A 80 3.83 -5.65 26.77
N SER A 81 4.62 -5.78 27.83
CA SER A 81 6.03 -6.21 27.81
C SER A 81 6.28 -7.57 28.47
N SER A 82 5.24 -8.22 29.01
CA SER A 82 5.32 -9.51 29.72
C SER A 82 4.15 -10.43 29.32
N GLY A 83 4.10 -11.66 29.85
CA GLY A 83 2.96 -12.56 29.64
C GLY A 83 2.83 -13.18 28.26
N PHE A 84 3.86 -13.12 27.42
CA PHE A 84 3.83 -13.73 26.08
C PHE A 84 4.19 -15.21 26.12
N VAL A 85 3.36 -16.05 25.51
CA VAL A 85 3.65 -17.46 25.23
C VAL A 85 3.89 -17.61 23.74
N ASN A 86 5.08 -18.09 23.37
CA ASN A 86 5.42 -18.35 21.97
C ASN A 86 4.62 -19.52 21.41
N ILE A 87 4.14 -19.35 20.19
CA ILE A 87 3.59 -20.39 19.36
C ILE A 87 4.61 -20.61 18.25
N ASN A 88 5.07 -21.85 18.07
CA ASN A 88 6.01 -22.22 17.00
C ASN A 88 5.33 -22.22 15.61
N ALA A 89 4.71 -21.09 15.24
CA ALA A 89 4.06 -20.86 13.97
C ALA A 89 5.02 -20.11 13.04
N SER A 90 5.53 -20.80 12.02
CA SER A 90 6.35 -20.19 10.97
C SER A 90 6.10 -20.87 9.64
N GLY A 91 6.38 -20.18 8.55
CA GLY A 91 6.25 -20.70 7.19
C GLY A 91 5.35 -19.86 6.30
N THR A 92 5.23 -20.30 5.04
CA THR A 92 4.47 -19.60 4.01
C THR A 92 3.15 -20.28 3.75
N ILE A 93 2.08 -19.49 3.62
CA ILE A 93 0.73 -19.96 3.34
C ILE A 93 0.17 -19.18 2.16
N ASP A 94 -0.34 -19.92 1.18
CA ASP A 94 -1.20 -19.37 0.16
C ASP A 94 -2.61 -19.19 0.74
N LEU A 95 -2.98 -17.93 0.98
CA LEU A 95 -4.26 -17.56 1.55
C LEU A 95 -5.44 -17.94 0.65
N LEU A 96 -5.26 -17.95 -0.68
CA LEU A 96 -6.32 -18.36 -1.61
C LEU A 96 -6.67 -19.85 -1.49
N SER A 97 -5.73 -20.65 -0.95
CA SER A 97 -5.96 -22.07 -0.68
C SER A 97 -6.78 -22.33 0.60
N LEU A 98 -7.13 -21.28 1.35
CA LEU A 98 -7.88 -21.34 2.62
C LEU A 98 -9.37 -20.99 2.47
N LEU A 99 -9.89 -20.86 1.25
CA LEU A 99 -11.32 -20.65 1.05
C LEU A 99 -12.14 -21.82 1.62
N ASN A 100 -12.92 -21.54 2.66
CA ASN A 100 -13.73 -22.51 3.43
C ASN A 100 -12.91 -23.59 4.17
N VAL A 101 -11.59 -23.40 4.30
CA VAL A 101 -10.68 -24.34 4.95
C VAL A 101 -9.75 -23.58 5.88
N SER A 102 -9.55 -24.11 7.05
CA SER A 102 -8.54 -23.62 7.99
C SER A 102 -7.27 -24.45 7.91
N GLN A 103 -6.11 -23.84 8.17
CA GLN A 103 -4.83 -24.50 8.32
C GLN A 103 -4.22 -24.20 9.69
N THR A 104 -3.74 -25.22 10.39
CA THR A 104 -3.04 -25.05 11.67
C THR A 104 -1.66 -24.48 11.44
N LEU A 105 -1.40 -23.29 11.99
CA LEU A 105 -0.12 -22.59 11.92
C LEU A 105 0.89 -23.10 12.94
N GLY A 106 0.41 -23.40 14.14
CA GLY A 106 1.24 -23.66 15.29
C GLY A 106 0.45 -24.23 16.44
N ILE A 107 1.16 -24.73 17.45
CA ILE A 107 0.57 -25.37 18.62
C ILE A 107 1.21 -24.76 19.86
N ALA A 108 0.38 -24.34 20.81
CA ALA A 108 0.80 -23.74 22.07
C ALA A 108 0.54 -24.70 23.24
N SER A 109 1.46 -24.71 24.20
CA SER A 109 1.28 -25.37 25.50
C SER A 109 0.93 -24.30 26.53
N LEU A 110 -0.33 -24.24 26.94
CA LEU A 110 -0.87 -23.18 27.80
C LEU A 110 -1.03 -23.67 29.24
N ASN A 111 -0.77 -22.79 30.20
CA ASN A 111 -1.01 -23.08 31.61
C ASN A 111 -2.53 -23.11 31.88
N LYS A 112 -3.03 -24.16 32.56
CA LYS A 112 -4.44 -24.31 32.90
C LYS A 112 -5.02 -23.22 33.80
N THR A 113 -4.20 -22.52 34.57
CA THR A 113 -4.65 -21.46 35.48
C THR A 113 -4.65 -20.07 34.84
N LYS A 114 -4.27 -19.96 33.56
CA LYS A 114 -4.12 -18.70 32.84
C LYS A 114 -5.10 -18.60 31.69
N SER A 115 -5.49 -17.37 31.38
CA SER A 115 -6.23 -17.01 30.18
C SER A 115 -5.40 -16.07 29.32
N TYR A 116 -5.73 -16.00 28.03
CA TYR A 116 -5.05 -15.20 27.04
C TYR A 116 -6.08 -14.37 26.26
N ASP A 117 -5.71 -13.15 25.88
CA ASP A 117 -6.61 -12.14 25.31
C ASP A 117 -6.21 -11.59 23.92
N SER A 118 -4.99 -11.88 23.45
CA SER A 118 -4.52 -11.48 22.12
C SER A 118 -3.61 -12.52 21.50
N ILE A 119 -3.65 -12.60 20.17
CA ILE A 119 -2.68 -13.30 19.33
C ILE A 119 -1.91 -12.27 18.52
N ILE A 120 -0.59 -12.33 18.60
CA ILE A 120 0.31 -11.55 17.76
C ILE A 120 0.90 -12.46 16.70
N LEU A 121 0.63 -12.17 15.42
CA LEU A 121 1.26 -12.82 14.27
C LEU A 121 2.32 -11.91 13.68
N ASN A 122 3.55 -12.39 13.55
CA ASN A 122 4.62 -11.65 12.89
C ASN A 122 4.70 -12.08 11.41
N VAL A 123 4.49 -11.14 10.51
CA VAL A 123 4.60 -11.32 9.06
C VAL A 123 5.99 -10.86 8.60
N SER A 124 6.71 -11.73 7.90
CA SER A 124 8.05 -11.44 7.37
C SER A 124 8.03 -10.97 5.91
N SER A 125 7.14 -11.53 5.10
CA SER A 125 6.97 -11.17 3.70
C SER A 125 5.59 -11.57 3.18
N SER A 126 5.16 -10.93 2.10
CA SER A 126 3.95 -11.31 1.37
C SER A 126 4.19 -11.12 -0.13
N THR A 127 3.64 -12.02 -0.93
CA THR A 127 3.72 -11.98 -2.40
C THR A 127 2.39 -12.37 -3.02
N ILE A 128 2.09 -11.81 -4.19
CA ILE A 128 0.88 -12.11 -4.96
C ILE A 128 1.27 -12.52 -6.37
N THR A 129 0.62 -13.55 -6.92
CA THR A 129 0.83 -13.98 -8.31
C THR A 129 -0.40 -13.69 -9.14
N ILE A 130 -0.28 -12.78 -10.11
CA ILE A 130 -1.37 -12.38 -11.01
C ILE A 130 -0.92 -12.64 -12.45
N ASN A 131 -1.75 -13.35 -13.22
CA ASN A 131 -1.49 -13.68 -14.62
C ASN A 131 -0.09 -14.32 -14.85
N GLY A 132 0.39 -15.12 -13.89
CA GLY A 132 1.68 -15.81 -13.95
C GLY A 132 2.89 -14.98 -13.47
N THR A 133 2.72 -13.70 -13.13
CA THR A 133 3.79 -12.84 -12.61
C THR A 133 3.65 -12.68 -11.09
N THR A 134 4.74 -12.88 -10.36
CA THR A 134 4.78 -12.69 -8.90
C THR A 134 5.28 -11.30 -8.54
N TYR A 135 4.56 -10.64 -7.63
CA TYR A 135 4.86 -9.31 -7.12
C TYR A 135 4.98 -9.34 -5.60
N ASN A 136 5.80 -8.45 -5.06
CA ASN A 136 5.84 -8.21 -3.61
C ASN A 136 4.58 -7.46 -3.17
N VAL A 137 4.08 -7.82 -1.99
CA VAL A 137 2.94 -7.16 -1.35
C VAL A 137 3.43 -6.46 -0.10
N THR A 138 3.23 -5.14 -0.06
CA THR A 138 3.53 -4.30 1.09
C THR A 138 2.42 -4.43 2.14
N LEU A 139 2.80 -4.55 3.41
CA LEU A 139 1.88 -4.46 4.54
C LEU A 139 2.11 -3.14 5.28
N PRO A 140 1.04 -2.51 5.84
CA PRO A 140 1.19 -1.35 6.73
C PRO A 140 2.05 -1.68 7.95
N SER A 141 1.87 -2.88 8.51
CA SER A 141 2.63 -3.40 9.64
C SER A 141 3.07 -4.84 9.42
N ASN A 142 4.25 -5.18 9.94
CA ASN A 142 4.77 -6.54 10.00
C ASN A 142 4.22 -7.34 11.18
N LYS A 143 3.30 -6.75 11.97
CA LYS A 143 2.66 -7.36 13.13
C LYS A 143 1.15 -7.26 12.97
N LEU A 144 0.46 -8.40 13.03
CA LEU A 144 -0.99 -8.46 13.14
C LEU A 144 -1.35 -8.79 14.59
N ASP A 145 -2.00 -7.85 15.27
CA ASP A 145 -2.54 -8.05 16.60
C ASP A 145 -4.02 -8.45 16.48
N VAL A 146 -4.39 -9.57 17.08
CA VAL A 146 -5.73 -10.14 16.94
C VAL A 146 -6.31 -10.35 18.32
N HIS A 147 -7.35 -9.58 18.65
CA HIS A 147 -8.07 -9.77 19.91
C HIS A 147 -8.82 -11.11 19.92
N VAL A 148 -8.77 -11.82 21.06
CA VAL A 148 -9.55 -13.04 21.30
C VAL A 148 -9.78 -13.21 22.78
N SER A 149 -11.03 -13.16 23.25
CA SER A 149 -11.30 -13.23 24.69
C SER A 149 -11.26 -14.67 25.23
N ASN A 150 -10.64 -14.84 26.41
CA ASN A 150 -10.72 -16.05 27.26
C ASN A 150 -10.14 -17.34 26.66
N VAL A 151 -9.10 -17.24 25.83
CA VAL A 151 -8.36 -18.44 25.38
C VAL A 151 -7.69 -19.07 26.61
N ASN A 152 -7.82 -20.38 26.78
CA ASN A 152 -7.20 -21.10 27.89
C ASN A 152 -6.83 -22.53 27.47
N ALA A 153 -6.22 -23.29 28.37
CA ALA A 153 -5.75 -24.66 28.14
C ALA A 153 -6.82 -25.67 27.67
N THR A 154 -8.12 -25.35 27.81
CA THR A 154 -9.25 -26.20 27.38
C THR A 154 -9.86 -25.77 26.05
N SER A 155 -9.43 -24.65 25.48
CA SER A 155 -9.99 -24.05 24.27
C SER A 155 -9.89 -24.93 23.03
N GLY A 156 -9.01 -25.94 22.99
CA GLY A 156 -8.82 -26.83 21.85
C GLY A 156 -8.06 -26.16 20.70
N ALA A 157 -8.66 -25.14 20.08
CA ALA A 157 -8.00 -24.30 19.10
C ALA A 157 -8.53 -22.85 19.11
N VAL A 158 -7.76 -21.95 18.52
CA VAL A 158 -8.19 -20.60 18.15
C VAL A 158 -8.08 -20.47 16.65
N LEU A 159 -9.17 -20.06 16.02
CA LEU A 159 -9.23 -19.80 14.58
C LEU A 159 -9.15 -18.30 14.33
N VAL A 160 -8.12 -17.88 13.61
CA VAL A 160 -7.94 -16.53 13.08
C VAL A 160 -8.48 -16.49 11.65
N ASP A 161 -9.30 -15.48 11.35
CA ASP A 161 -9.80 -15.14 10.02
C ASP A 161 -9.18 -13.80 9.62
N LEU A 162 -8.35 -13.80 8.56
CA LEU A 162 -7.51 -12.66 8.15
C LEU A 162 -8.18 -11.70 7.16
N SER A 163 -9.15 -12.20 6.38
CA SER A 163 -9.99 -11.47 5.40
C SER A 163 -9.35 -10.21 4.77
N PRO A 164 -8.12 -10.25 4.22
CA PRO A 164 -7.45 -9.04 3.77
C PRO A 164 -8.03 -8.56 2.45
N THR A 165 -7.82 -7.28 2.15
CA THR A 165 -8.06 -6.72 0.81
C THR A 165 -6.73 -6.34 0.19
N ILE A 166 -6.43 -6.91 -0.97
CA ILE A 166 -5.28 -6.52 -1.78
C ILE A 166 -5.68 -5.40 -2.71
N VAL A 167 -4.91 -4.33 -2.65
CA VAL A 167 -5.02 -3.21 -3.55
C VAL A 167 -3.83 -3.21 -4.48
N GLN A 168 -4.11 -3.12 -5.78
CA GLN A 168 -3.11 -2.86 -6.80
C GLN A 168 -2.82 -1.36 -6.87
N ILE A 169 -1.54 -1.01 -6.79
CA ILE A 169 -1.01 0.34 -6.95
C ILE A 169 0.00 0.28 -8.09
N ILE A 170 -0.36 0.76 -9.27
CA ILE A 170 0.60 0.77 -10.37
C ILE A 170 1.36 2.11 -10.36
N SER A 171 2.59 2.16 -10.81
CA SER A 171 3.45 3.34 -10.86
C SER A 171 4.25 3.33 -12.16
N THR A 172 4.88 4.46 -12.51
CA THR A 172 5.86 4.64 -13.62
C THR A 172 6.46 3.40 -14.19
N ASN A 173 7.13 2.64 -13.35
CA ASN A 173 7.91 1.50 -13.81
C ASN A 173 7.63 0.24 -12.97
N GLN A 174 6.60 0.23 -12.13
CA GLN A 174 6.34 -0.89 -11.24
C GLN A 174 4.86 -1.00 -10.85
N THR A 175 4.35 -2.24 -10.83
CA THR A 175 3.12 -2.54 -10.11
C THR A 175 3.48 -2.95 -8.68
N MET A 176 2.96 -2.21 -7.72
CA MET A 176 3.00 -2.52 -6.30
C MET A 176 1.65 -3.06 -5.85
N PHE A 177 1.65 -3.87 -4.80
CA PHE A 177 0.43 -4.35 -4.18
C PHE A 177 0.49 -4.05 -2.69
N VAL A 178 -0.60 -3.57 -2.12
CA VAL A 178 -0.71 -3.29 -0.69
C VAL A 178 -1.80 -4.17 -0.12
N MET A 179 -1.48 -4.85 0.98
CA MET A 179 -2.44 -5.65 1.74
C MET A 179 -2.98 -4.82 2.89
N VAL A 180 -4.30 -4.59 2.91
CA VAL A 180 -5.01 -4.04 4.06
C VAL A 180 -5.60 -5.21 4.83
N PRO A 181 -5.00 -5.64 5.96
CA PRO A 181 -5.47 -6.79 6.72
C PRO A 181 -6.76 -6.48 7.49
N SER A 182 -7.62 -7.49 7.69
CA SER A 182 -8.82 -7.38 8.52
C SER A 182 -8.99 -8.65 9.36
N VAL A 183 -8.44 -8.63 10.57
CA VAL A 183 -8.28 -9.82 11.41
C VAL A 183 -9.37 -9.96 12.45
N LYS A 184 -9.87 -11.19 12.65
CA LYS A 184 -10.68 -11.58 13.81
C LYS A 184 -10.35 -12.98 14.26
N ALA A 185 -10.69 -13.32 15.51
CA ALA A 185 -10.44 -14.65 16.04
C ALA A 185 -11.59 -15.19 16.88
N VAL A 186 -11.77 -16.51 16.85
CA VAL A 186 -12.77 -17.22 17.66
C VAL A 186 -12.20 -18.50 18.26
N ILE A 187 -12.71 -18.89 19.44
CA ILE A 187 -12.38 -20.16 20.07
C ILE A 187 -13.14 -21.31 19.39
N VAL A 188 -12.39 -22.31 18.94
CA VAL A 188 -12.89 -23.58 18.41
C VAL A 188 -12.71 -24.64 19.49
N GLY A 189 -13.76 -24.84 20.29
CA GLY A 189 -13.75 -25.74 21.46
C GLY A 189 -13.23 -27.14 21.13
N SER A 190 -12.60 -27.77 22.12
CA SER A 190 -11.90 -29.07 22.01
C SER A 190 -12.73 -30.20 21.37
N SER A 191 -14.05 -30.19 21.50
CA SER A 191 -14.94 -31.16 20.84
C SER A 191 -14.95 -31.05 19.30
N ASN A 192 -14.53 -29.91 18.74
CA ASN A 192 -14.44 -29.65 17.31
C ASN A 192 -13.01 -29.81 16.76
N VAL A 193 -12.06 -30.20 17.61
CA VAL A 193 -10.65 -30.36 17.26
C VAL A 193 -10.24 -31.80 17.54
N ASN A 194 -9.73 -32.51 16.54
CA ASN A 194 -9.22 -33.86 16.71
C ASN A 194 -7.69 -33.90 16.54
N SER A 195 -7.08 -35.04 16.86
CA SER A 195 -5.62 -35.25 16.79
C SER A 195 -5.02 -35.06 15.37
N THR A 196 -5.84 -35.07 14.33
CA THR A 196 -5.44 -34.77 12.95
C THR A 196 -5.33 -33.27 12.70
N VAL A 197 -6.13 -32.44 13.38
CA VAL A 197 -6.14 -30.97 13.26
C VAL A 197 -5.07 -30.32 14.15
N VAL A 198 -4.68 -30.95 15.26
CA VAL A 198 -3.59 -30.48 16.15
C VAL A 198 -2.21 -30.89 15.60
N LYS A 199 -1.95 -30.58 14.33
CA LYS A 199 -0.64 -30.74 13.69
C LYS A 199 -0.39 -29.54 12.80
N VAL A 200 0.83 -28.99 12.82
CA VAL A 200 1.20 -27.87 11.94
C VAL A 200 1.00 -28.28 10.48
N GLY A 201 0.38 -27.42 9.69
CA GLY A 201 0.02 -27.66 8.29
C GLY A 201 -1.26 -28.48 8.09
N ALA A 202 -1.86 -29.04 9.17
CA ALA A 202 -3.13 -29.75 9.04
C ALA A 202 -4.24 -28.82 8.56
N ARG A 203 -5.07 -29.33 7.65
CA ARG A 203 -6.19 -28.59 7.08
C ARG A 203 -7.53 -29.17 7.57
N ALA A 204 -8.46 -28.29 7.91
CA ALA A 204 -9.79 -28.66 8.36
C ALA A 204 -10.85 -27.79 7.71
N ARG A 205 -11.93 -28.41 7.20
CA ARG A 205 -13.07 -27.67 6.66
C ARG A 205 -13.76 -26.87 7.77
N LEU A 206 -14.17 -25.65 7.45
CA LEU A 206 -15.01 -24.88 8.34
C LEU A 206 -16.44 -25.44 8.29
N ASN A 207 -17.03 -25.65 9.47
CA ASN A 207 -18.43 -26.06 9.58
C ASN A 207 -19.34 -24.85 9.86
N ALA A 208 -20.65 -25.04 9.71
CA ALA A 208 -21.63 -23.96 9.88
C ALA A 208 -21.58 -23.29 11.26
N ASN A 209 -21.25 -24.05 12.31
CA ASN A 209 -21.11 -23.52 13.67
C ASN A 209 -19.92 -22.55 13.77
N ILE A 210 -18.77 -22.89 13.18
CA ILE A 210 -17.60 -22.01 13.15
C ILE A 210 -17.89 -20.75 12.32
N HIS A 211 -18.54 -20.89 11.15
CA HIS A 211 -18.97 -19.74 10.36
C HIS A 211 -19.91 -18.81 11.13
N SER A 212 -20.87 -19.37 11.87
CA SER A 212 -21.77 -18.60 12.72
C SER A 212 -21.01 -17.85 13.82
N LYS A 213 -20.05 -18.50 14.49
CA LYS A 213 -19.18 -17.83 15.49
C LYS A 213 -18.37 -16.69 14.89
N LEU A 214 -17.74 -16.90 13.73
CA LEU A 214 -16.99 -15.86 13.03
C LEU A 214 -17.88 -14.68 12.63
N SER A 215 -19.11 -14.96 12.18
CA SER A 215 -20.09 -13.92 11.84
C SER A 215 -20.57 -13.14 13.07
N LEU A 216 -20.76 -13.83 14.22
CA LEU A 216 -21.16 -13.19 15.47
C LEU A 216 -20.04 -12.36 16.11
N ALA A 217 -18.78 -12.75 15.89
CA ALA A 217 -17.61 -12.00 16.32
C ALA A 217 -17.35 -10.75 15.48
N THR A 218 -18.02 -10.60 14.31
CA THR A 218 -17.82 -9.44 13.44
C THR A 218 -18.63 -8.24 13.94
N PRO A 219 -18.01 -7.08 14.23
CA PRO A 219 -18.75 -5.89 14.62
C PRO A 219 -19.72 -5.44 13.53
N LYS A 220 -20.93 -5.05 13.94
CA LYS A 220 -21.99 -4.59 13.03
C LYS A 220 -21.91 -3.08 12.83
N ILE A 221 -21.05 -2.66 11.91
CA ILE A 221 -20.92 -1.25 11.54
C ILE A 221 -21.58 -0.94 10.18
N ALA A 222 -22.02 0.29 10.00
CA ALA A 222 -22.56 0.79 8.73
C ALA A 222 -22.15 2.25 8.52
N ILE A 223 -21.87 2.64 7.28
CA ILE A 223 -21.71 4.06 6.91
C ILE A 223 -23.12 4.65 6.80
N THR A 224 -23.44 5.63 7.64
CA THR A 224 -24.76 6.29 7.63
C THR A 224 -24.77 7.56 6.78
N SER A 225 -23.62 8.19 6.59
CA SER A 225 -23.45 9.32 5.69
C SER A 225 -22.00 9.39 5.20
N ALA A 226 -21.80 9.86 3.98
CA ALA A 226 -20.49 10.22 3.45
C ALA A 226 -20.65 11.48 2.59
N SER A 227 -19.66 12.37 2.65
CA SER A 227 -19.56 13.55 1.79
C SER A 227 -18.15 13.68 1.24
N LEU A 228 -18.05 14.09 -0.01
CA LEU A 228 -16.79 14.31 -0.71
C LEU A 228 -16.97 15.56 -1.55
N SER A 229 -16.13 16.55 -1.36
CA SER A 229 -16.15 17.77 -2.17
C SER A 229 -14.74 18.21 -2.52
N GLU A 230 -14.63 18.87 -3.67
CA GLU A 230 -13.39 19.43 -4.18
C GLU A 230 -13.60 20.90 -4.54
N GLU A 231 -12.81 21.77 -3.91
CA GLU A 231 -12.78 23.19 -4.23
C GLU A 231 -11.34 23.68 -4.26
N ALA A 232 -10.89 24.17 -5.42
CA ALA A 232 -9.60 24.83 -5.59
C ALA A 232 -8.38 23.99 -5.10
N ASN A 233 -8.36 22.69 -5.43
CA ASN A 233 -7.38 21.69 -4.99
C ASN A 233 -7.48 21.26 -3.52
N HIS A 234 -8.51 21.71 -2.82
CA HIS A 234 -8.79 21.34 -1.44
C HIS A 234 -9.85 20.24 -1.42
N THR A 235 -9.54 19.13 -0.75
CA THR A 235 -10.48 18.02 -0.59
C THR A 235 -11.07 18.04 0.81
N ASP A 236 -12.39 18.06 0.86
CA ASP A 236 -13.19 17.86 2.06
C ASP A 236 -13.87 16.49 1.97
N PHE A 237 -13.44 15.57 2.82
CA PHE A 237 -13.96 14.20 2.85
C PHE A 237 -14.43 13.86 4.26
N SER A 238 -15.66 13.40 4.40
CA SER A 238 -16.23 13.02 5.69
C SER A 238 -17.04 11.72 5.59
N VAL A 239 -16.91 10.87 6.60
CA VAL A 239 -17.62 9.59 6.69
C VAL A 239 -18.13 9.39 8.11
N THR A 240 -19.44 9.21 8.25
CA THR A 240 -20.07 8.85 9.54
C THR A 240 -20.35 7.36 9.58
N VAL A 241 -19.85 6.70 10.62
CA VAL A 241 -19.99 5.26 10.85
C VAL A 241 -20.80 5.04 12.11
N LYS A 242 -21.84 4.22 12.01
CA LYS A 242 -22.66 3.78 13.14
C LYS A 242 -22.32 2.35 13.51
N ASN A 243 -22.09 2.11 14.80
CA ASN A 243 -22.04 0.77 15.35
C ASN A 243 -23.44 0.35 15.83
N SER A 244 -24.07 -0.57 15.12
CA SER A 244 -25.36 -1.16 15.50
C SER A 244 -25.20 -2.52 16.20
N GLY A 245 -23.95 -2.89 16.53
CA GLY A 245 -23.62 -4.07 17.32
C GLY A 245 -23.85 -3.86 18.81
N ASN A 246 -23.59 -4.92 19.57
CA ASN A 246 -23.64 -4.96 21.03
C ASN A 246 -22.25 -4.88 21.70
N SER A 247 -21.17 -4.87 20.92
CA SER A 247 -19.79 -4.68 21.36
C SER A 247 -19.21 -3.41 20.74
N THR A 248 -18.17 -2.85 21.36
CA THR A 248 -17.40 -1.73 20.79
C THR A 248 -16.72 -2.19 19.50
N ALA A 249 -16.80 -1.36 18.46
CA ALA A 249 -16.11 -1.60 17.19
C ALA A 249 -14.87 -0.70 17.09
N TYR A 250 -13.73 -1.25 16.69
CA TYR A 250 -12.50 -0.47 16.45
C TYR A 250 -12.31 -0.33 14.94
N VAL A 251 -12.20 0.90 14.43
CA VAL A 251 -12.02 1.20 13.00
C VAL A 251 -10.70 1.91 12.76
N ASN A 252 -9.93 1.48 11.76
CA ASN A 252 -8.54 1.90 11.58
C ASN A 252 -8.29 2.58 10.24
N HIS A 253 -9.03 2.21 9.19
CA HIS A 253 -8.83 2.76 7.84
C HIS A 253 -10.14 3.11 7.14
N ILE A 254 -10.07 4.11 6.26
CA ILE A 254 -11.09 4.42 5.27
C ILE A 254 -10.44 4.40 3.88
N LEU A 255 -10.99 3.61 2.98
CA LEU A 255 -10.57 3.51 1.59
C LEU A 255 -11.60 4.22 0.73
N LEU A 256 -11.17 5.13 -0.14
CA LEU A 256 -12.01 5.82 -1.11
C LEU A 256 -11.60 5.38 -2.51
N PHE A 257 -12.47 4.64 -3.20
CA PHE A 257 -12.23 4.11 -4.53
C PHE A 257 -12.98 4.89 -5.61
N GLY A 258 -12.34 5.19 -6.73
CA GLY A 258 -12.95 5.90 -7.87
C GLY A 258 -11.96 6.86 -8.51
N ILE A 259 -12.23 7.29 -9.75
CA ILE A 259 -11.27 8.02 -10.61
C ILE A 259 -10.95 9.40 -10.04
N MET A 260 -9.67 9.72 -9.87
CA MET A 260 -9.18 10.99 -9.35
C MET A 260 -8.44 11.78 -10.43
N GLY A 261 -8.53 13.10 -10.35
CA GLY A 261 -7.74 14.03 -11.13
C GLY A 261 -6.38 14.29 -10.50
N MET A 262 -5.49 14.86 -11.30
CA MET A 262 -4.18 15.32 -10.87
C MET A 262 -3.88 16.70 -11.39
N ASN A 263 -3.28 17.52 -10.52
CA ASN A 263 -2.69 18.78 -10.91
C ASN A 263 -1.23 18.85 -10.45
N LEU A 264 -0.42 19.56 -11.22
CA LEU A 264 0.95 19.91 -10.82
C LEU A 264 0.89 21.24 -10.06
N SER A 265 1.50 21.31 -8.88
CA SER A 265 1.43 22.54 -8.09
C SER A 265 2.21 23.69 -8.76
N ALA A 266 1.59 24.88 -8.77
CA ALA A 266 2.17 26.10 -9.35
C ALA A 266 3.45 26.48 -8.59
N GLY A 267 4.59 26.18 -9.21
CA GLY A 267 5.92 26.20 -8.59
C GLY A 267 6.83 25.12 -9.19
N ALA A 268 6.24 24.05 -9.73
CA ALA A 268 6.89 23.22 -10.72
C ALA A 268 6.90 23.96 -12.07
N ASN A 269 8.07 24.34 -12.57
CA ASN A 269 8.24 24.85 -13.94
C ASN A 269 7.95 23.73 -14.97
N ALA A 270 6.68 23.37 -15.15
CA ALA A 270 6.23 22.46 -16.19
C ALA A 270 4.89 22.96 -16.75
N ARG A 271 4.97 23.72 -17.85
CA ARG A 271 3.80 24.02 -18.68
C ARG A 271 3.42 22.76 -19.44
N LEU A 272 2.22 22.24 -19.22
CA LEU A 272 1.64 21.16 -20.03
C LEU A 272 0.40 21.69 -20.75
N HIS A 273 0.43 21.66 -22.08
CA HIS A 273 -0.76 21.56 -22.91
C HIS A 273 -0.98 20.06 -23.17
N ALA A 274 -2.07 19.50 -22.66
CA ALA A 274 -2.43 18.11 -22.90
C ALA A 274 -2.98 17.94 -24.32
N ALA A 275 -2.43 16.99 -25.07
CA ALA A 275 -3.14 16.37 -26.19
C ALA A 275 -3.87 15.14 -25.62
N VAL A 276 -5.19 15.15 -25.74
CA VAL A 276 -6.08 14.03 -25.44
C VAL A 276 -5.67 12.83 -26.31
N GLN A 277 -5.20 11.74 -25.70
CA GLN A 277 -5.30 10.41 -26.32
C GLN A 277 -6.54 9.73 -25.79
N GLN A 278 -7.46 9.42 -26.72
CA GLN A 278 -8.62 8.58 -26.45
C GLN A 278 -8.16 7.19 -26.01
N VAL A 279 -8.70 6.74 -24.88
CA VAL A 279 -8.58 5.37 -24.38
C VAL A 279 -9.39 4.44 -25.31
N PRO A 280 -8.89 3.23 -25.66
CA PRO A 280 -9.69 2.23 -26.35
C PRO A 280 -10.81 1.71 -25.44
N GLU A 281 -12.05 1.76 -25.95
CA GLU A 281 -13.22 1.09 -25.37
C GLU A 281 -12.98 -0.40 -25.10
N PRO A 282 -13.64 -1.00 -24.09
CA PRO A 282 -13.56 -2.43 -23.83
C PRO A 282 -14.15 -3.24 -25.00
N TYR A 283 -13.34 -4.15 -25.53
CA TYR A 283 -13.68 -5.06 -26.63
C TYR A 283 -14.89 -5.96 -26.30
N LEU A 284 -15.98 -5.80 -27.06
CA LEU A 284 -16.95 -6.86 -27.35
C LEU A 284 -16.78 -7.27 -28.83
N PHE A 285 -16.76 -8.57 -29.08
CA PHE A 285 -16.52 -9.19 -30.39
C PHE A 285 -17.46 -8.69 -31.51
N GLN A 286 -16.90 -8.23 -32.64
CA GLN A 286 -17.29 -8.70 -33.99
C GLN A 286 -16.26 -8.29 -35.07
N SER A 287 -16.06 -9.20 -36.02
CA SER A 287 -15.08 -9.15 -37.10
C SER A 287 -15.36 -8.11 -38.18
N GLY A 288 -14.32 -7.41 -38.65
CA GLY A 288 -14.34 -6.63 -39.89
C GLY A 288 -13.14 -5.68 -39.96
N GLY A 289 -12.14 -6.01 -40.76
CA GLY A 289 -10.78 -5.49 -40.64
C GLY A 289 -10.54 -4.02 -41.02
N PHE A 290 -9.51 -3.45 -40.38
CA PHE A 290 -8.77 -2.27 -40.84
C PHE A 290 -7.29 -2.41 -40.45
N GLY A 291 -6.54 -3.19 -41.22
CA GLY A 291 -5.09 -3.42 -41.04
C GLY A 291 -4.19 -2.52 -41.89
N GLY A 292 -4.61 -1.28 -42.21
CA GLY A 292 -3.96 -0.49 -43.26
C GLY A 292 -3.10 0.70 -42.82
N ILE A 293 -3.34 1.29 -41.64
CA ILE A 293 -2.75 2.60 -41.29
C ILE A 293 -1.51 2.46 -40.40
N THR A 294 -1.47 1.43 -39.55
CA THR A 294 -0.35 1.19 -38.63
C THR A 294 0.91 0.68 -39.32
N SER A 295 0.79 -0.04 -40.44
CA SER A 295 1.95 -0.53 -41.20
C SER A 295 2.70 0.60 -41.93
N ILE A 296 1.97 1.60 -42.43
CA ILE A 296 2.53 2.77 -43.10
C ILE A 296 3.37 3.56 -42.10
N ILE A 297 2.81 3.93 -40.94
CA ILE A 297 3.51 4.74 -39.93
C ILE A 297 4.76 4.02 -39.37
N SER A 298 4.74 2.69 -39.27
CA SER A 298 5.88 1.91 -38.77
C SER A 298 7.07 1.82 -39.75
N GLN A 299 6.85 2.02 -41.06
CA GLN A 299 7.92 2.02 -42.06
C GLN A 299 8.56 3.40 -42.23
N TYR A 300 7.87 4.48 -41.82
CA TYR A 300 8.33 5.87 -41.97
C TYR A 300 9.21 6.40 -40.82
N SER A 301 9.36 5.67 -39.71
CA SER A 301 10.12 6.16 -38.54
C SER A 301 11.64 5.98 -38.62
N ASN A 302 12.18 5.38 -39.69
CA ASN A 302 13.60 4.99 -39.76
C ASN A 302 14.39 5.49 -40.99
N GLY A 303 13.96 6.54 -41.70
CA GLY A 303 14.76 7.09 -42.82
C GLY A 303 14.46 8.54 -43.17
N ASN A 304 15.52 9.33 -43.38
CA ASN A 304 15.47 10.71 -43.89
C ASN A 304 14.94 10.73 -45.34
N TYR A 305 13.65 11.02 -45.54
CA TYR A 305 13.10 11.26 -46.87
C TYR A 305 12.09 12.43 -46.92
N ASN A 306 12.04 13.04 -48.10
CA ASN A 306 11.38 14.30 -48.42
C ASN A 306 9.84 14.17 -48.45
N LEU A 307 9.15 15.12 -47.80
CA LEU A 307 7.68 15.19 -47.65
C LEU A 307 6.92 15.09 -48.99
N SER A 308 7.55 15.45 -50.11
CA SER A 308 7.00 15.35 -51.46
C SER A 308 6.59 13.94 -51.88
N SER A 309 7.23 12.90 -51.32
CA SER A 309 6.90 11.49 -51.60
C SER A 309 5.60 11.02 -50.94
N LEU A 310 5.34 11.46 -49.71
CA LEU A 310 4.13 11.17 -48.95
C LEU A 310 2.88 11.80 -49.61
N TYR A 311 3.02 13.01 -50.16
CA TYR A 311 1.95 13.67 -50.90
C TYR A 311 1.62 12.95 -52.23
N GLY A 312 2.62 12.37 -52.91
CA GLY A 312 2.41 11.59 -54.13
C GLY A 312 1.72 10.24 -53.91
N GLU A 313 2.06 9.55 -52.81
CA GLU A 313 1.39 8.28 -52.45
C GLU A 313 -0.07 8.50 -52.01
N LEU A 314 -0.35 9.54 -51.23
CA LEU A 314 -1.71 9.86 -50.80
C LEU A 314 -2.61 10.27 -51.98
N ALA A 315 -2.08 11.05 -52.92
CA ALA A 315 -2.82 11.47 -54.12
C ALA A 315 -3.09 10.29 -55.07
N SER A 316 -2.12 9.38 -55.27
CA SER A 316 -2.28 8.23 -56.17
C SER A 316 -3.14 7.09 -55.61
N LYS A 317 -3.13 6.88 -54.28
CA LYS A 317 -3.81 5.76 -53.63
C LYS A 317 -5.23 6.08 -53.16
N TYR A 318 -5.52 7.35 -52.90
CA TYR A 318 -6.81 7.80 -52.38
C TYR A 318 -7.52 8.87 -53.24
N GLY A 319 -6.95 9.24 -54.40
CA GLY A 319 -7.62 10.09 -55.39
C GLY A 319 -7.91 11.52 -54.93
N VAL A 320 -7.22 12.03 -53.91
CA VAL A 320 -7.43 13.39 -53.39
C VAL A 320 -6.72 14.39 -54.30
N ASN A 321 -7.49 15.10 -55.11
CA ASN A 321 -6.99 16.09 -56.07
C ASN A 321 -6.93 17.48 -55.41
N LEU A 322 -5.74 17.98 -55.11
CA LEU A 322 -5.50 19.31 -54.52
C LEU A 322 -4.96 20.26 -55.59
N SER A 323 -5.84 20.86 -56.39
CA SER A 323 -5.44 21.79 -57.45
C SER A 323 -5.41 23.27 -57.02
N THR A 324 -4.30 23.92 -57.35
CA THR A 324 -4.11 25.31 -57.84
C THR A 324 -4.52 26.52 -57.00
N GLY A 325 -5.22 26.41 -55.87
CA GLY A 325 -5.60 27.57 -55.05
C GLY A 325 -4.48 28.20 -54.20
N ILE A 326 -3.33 27.53 -54.04
CA ILE A 326 -2.36 27.88 -52.98
C ILE A 326 -1.30 28.89 -53.43
N LYS A 327 -1.08 29.10 -54.73
CA LYS A 327 -0.02 30.01 -55.20
C LYS A 327 -0.31 31.50 -54.97
N ALA A 328 -1.58 31.91 -54.82
CA ALA A 328 -1.94 33.30 -54.54
C ALA A 328 -2.02 33.63 -53.03
N GLY A 329 -2.01 32.61 -52.16
CA GLY A 329 -2.09 32.78 -50.71
C GLY A 329 -0.75 32.92 -49.99
N ILE A 330 0.37 32.67 -50.68
CA ILE A 330 1.69 32.65 -50.04
C ILE A 330 2.23 34.08 -49.82
N SER A 331 1.90 35.04 -50.68
CA SER A 331 2.32 36.44 -50.47
C SER A 331 1.53 37.13 -49.35
N SER A 332 0.28 36.73 -49.10
CA SER A 332 -0.56 37.27 -48.02
C SER A 332 -0.43 36.51 -46.69
N ALA A 333 -0.01 35.24 -46.70
CA ALA A 333 0.19 34.45 -45.47
C ALA A 333 1.47 34.80 -44.70
N LEU A 334 2.44 35.48 -45.33
CA LEU A 334 3.67 35.95 -44.68
C LEU A 334 3.45 37.14 -43.73
N GLU A 335 2.31 37.82 -43.79
CA GLU A 335 2.08 39.02 -42.96
C GLU A 335 1.46 38.77 -41.58
N SER A 336 0.91 37.59 -41.25
CA SER A 336 0.38 37.43 -39.88
C SER A 336 0.17 36.04 -39.26
N HIS A 337 0.21 34.90 -39.96
CA HIS A 337 -0.38 33.67 -39.38
C HIS A 337 0.44 32.37 -39.40
N ASN A 338 1.76 32.38 -39.67
CA ASN A 338 2.56 31.13 -39.61
C ASN A 338 3.91 31.23 -38.90
N MET A 339 4.05 32.17 -37.96
CA MET A 339 5.25 32.25 -37.10
C MET A 339 5.40 31.02 -36.19
N SER A 340 4.29 30.37 -35.79
CA SER A 340 4.29 29.24 -34.86
C SER A 340 4.93 27.98 -35.44
N GLY A 341 4.68 27.66 -36.72
CA GLY A 341 5.30 26.53 -37.40
C GLY A 341 6.81 26.73 -37.62
N PHE A 342 7.21 27.96 -37.96
CA PHE A 342 8.61 28.33 -38.11
C PHE A 342 9.39 28.26 -36.78
N LEU A 343 8.80 28.77 -35.69
CA LEU A 343 9.38 28.70 -34.35
C LEU A 343 9.42 27.26 -33.81
N GLY A 344 8.43 26.43 -34.14
CA GLY A 344 8.42 25.00 -33.78
C GLY A 344 9.55 24.20 -34.44
N HIS A 345 9.90 24.51 -35.68
CA HIS A 345 11.04 23.89 -36.35
C HIS A 345 12.39 24.38 -35.81
N ILE A 346 12.50 25.67 -35.45
CA ILE A 346 13.69 26.22 -34.79
C ILE A 346 13.91 25.59 -33.40
N ALA A 347 12.85 25.38 -32.63
CA ALA A 347 12.95 24.82 -31.28
C ALA A 347 13.32 23.32 -31.26
N ASN A 348 12.97 22.57 -32.30
CA ASN A 348 13.23 21.13 -32.41
C ASN A 348 14.55 20.78 -33.11
N SER A 349 15.25 21.75 -33.66
CA SER A 349 16.48 21.53 -34.41
C SER A 349 17.67 22.03 -33.61
N SER A 350 18.72 21.21 -33.49
CA SER A 350 19.94 21.51 -32.72
C SER A 350 20.85 22.50 -33.47
N ILE A 351 20.28 23.58 -34.00
CA ILE A 351 20.96 24.44 -34.97
C ILE A 351 21.49 25.68 -34.28
N ASN A 352 22.73 26.03 -34.61
CA ASN A 352 23.34 27.28 -34.21
C ASN A 352 22.59 28.45 -34.84
N LEU A 353 21.74 29.09 -34.06
CA LEU A 353 20.83 30.13 -34.52
C LEU A 353 21.54 31.39 -35.03
N THR A 354 22.77 31.61 -34.56
CA THR A 354 23.65 32.68 -35.05
C THR A 354 24.08 32.42 -36.49
N ALA A 355 24.23 31.16 -36.90
CA ALA A 355 24.55 30.79 -38.28
C ALA A 355 23.36 30.99 -39.23
N ILE A 356 22.13 30.64 -38.79
CA ILE A 356 20.90 30.82 -39.58
C ILE A 356 20.58 32.31 -39.79
N THR A 357 20.76 33.14 -38.76
CA THR A 357 20.42 34.57 -38.83
C THR A 357 21.47 35.42 -39.53
N SER A 358 22.69 34.92 -39.70
CA SER A 358 23.78 35.67 -40.36
C SER A 358 24.11 35.18 -41.78
N ASN A 359 23.69 33.96 -42.15
CA ASN A 359 24.07 33.36 -43.42
C ASN A 359 22.85 32.90 -44.24
N TYR A 360 22.59 33.63 -45.32
CA TYR A 360 21.53 33.36 -46.29
C TYR A 360 21.54 31.93 -46.87
N SER A 361 22.72 31.39 -47.19
CA SER A 361 22.78 30.04 -47.79
C SER A 361 22.44 28.95 -46.79
N ALA A 362 22.80 29.13 -45.53
CA ALA A 362 22.44 28.23 -44.44
C ALA A 362 20.92 28.28 -44.16
N PHE A 363 20.31 29.46 -44.23
CA PHE A 363 18.85 29.60 -44.08
C PHE A 363 18.09 28.84 -45.18
N ASN A 364 18.48 29.02 -46.44
CA ASN A 364 17.80 28.33 -47.55
C ASN A 364 18.04 26.82 -47.55
N SER A 365 19.24 26.36 -47.19
CA SER A 365 19.53 24.92 -47.13
C SER A 365 18.78 24.21 -46.02
N GLU A 366 18.62 24.86 -44.87
CA GLU A 366 18.06 24.25 -43.68
C GLU A 366 16.53 24.17 -43.74
N PHE A 367 15.88 25.23 -44.20
CA PHE A 367 14.41 25.30 -44.25
C PHE A 367 13.84 24.93 -45.61
N GLY A 368 14.69 24.67 -46.62
CA GLY A 368 14.26 24.33 -47.98
C GLY A 368 13.52 25.47 -48.70
N PHE A 369 13.59 26.69 -48.17
CA PHE A 369 13.01 27.87 -48.81
C PHE A 369 13.95 28.38 -49.90
N ASN A 370 13.38 28.84 -51.01
CA ASN A 370 14.12 29.56 -52.04
C ASN A 370 13.76 31.04 -51.99
N VAL A 371 14.00 31.68 -50.83
CA VAL A 371 13.83 33.14 -50.68
C VAL A 371 15.01 33.85 -51.29
N SER A 372 14.78 35.03 -51.87
CA SER A 372 15.84 35.89 -52.40
C SER A 372 16.65 36.59 -51.29
N PRO A 373 17.87 37.08 -51.56
CA PRO A 373 18.67 37.79 -50.56
C PRO A 373 17.98 39.01 -49.94
N SER A 374 17.15 39.72 -50.70
CA SER A 374 16.36 40.87 -50.23
C SER A 374 15.22 40.47 -49.28
N GLU A 375 14.57 39.34 -49.56
CA GLU A 375 13.52 38.79 -48.69
C GLU A 375 14.12 38.26 -47.39
N PHE A 376 15.25 37.55 -47.46
CA PHE A 376 15.98 37.09 -46.29
C PHE A 376 16.40 38.25 -45.37
N ASN A 377 16.93 39.34 -45.93
CA ASN A 377 17.29 40.52 -45.13
C ASN A 377 16.08 41.17 -44.45
N SER A 378 14.91 41.17 -45.11
CA SER A 378 13.66 41.68 -44.56
C SER A 378 13.10 40.79 -43.45
N ILE A 379 13.20 39.47 -43.62
CA ILE A 379 12.83 38.48 -42.60
C ILE A 379 13.77 38.61 -41.39
N ARG A 380 15.08 38.71 -41.61
CA ARG A 380 16.08 38.91 -40.57
C ARG A 380 15.82 40.18 -39.76
N ALA A 381 15.59 41.31 -40.43
CA ALA A 381 15.30 42.58 -39.77
C ALA A 381 14.00 42.52 -38.96
N ASN A 382 12.95 41.85 -39.48
CA ASN A 382 11.71 41.65 -38.74
C ASN A 382 11.88 40.71 -37.53
N MET A 383 12.67 39.65 -37.65
CA MET A 383 12.98 38.74 -36.54
C MET A 383 13.75 39.47 -35.43
N GLN A 384 14.77 40.25 -35.79
CA GLN A 384 15.59 41.01 -34.84
C GLN A 384 14.79 42.11 -34.13
N ASN A 385 13.82 42.72 -34.80
CA ASN A 385 12.98 43.77 -34.22
C ASN A 385 11.79 43.23 -33.40
N LYS A 386 11.34 41.99 -33.66
CA LYS A 386 10.15 41.39 -32.99
C LYS A 386 10.47 40.33 -31.95
N LEU A 387 11.68 39.78 -31.94
CA LEU A 387 12.10 38.76 -30.95
C LEU A 387 13.17 39.36 -30.04
N ASN A 388 12.79 39.62 -28.79
CA ASN A 388 13.74 40.01 -27.74
C ASN A 388 14.65 38.80 -27.43
N LEU A 389 15.97 38.93 -27.59
CA LEU A 389 16.92 37.81 -27.48
C LEU A 389 16.79 37.04 -26.14
N SER A 390 16.37 37.71 -25.06
CA SER A 390 16.12 37.10 -23.76
C SER A 390 14.97 36.08 -23.75
N VAL A 391 13.96 36.28 -24.59
CA VAL A 391 12.84 35.34 -24.78
C VAL A 391 13.31 34.10 -25.54
N MET A 392 14.31 34.23 -26.41
CA MET A 392 14.89 33.11 -27.17
C MET A 392 15.85 32.26 -26.33
N GLU A 393 16.66 32.86 -25.46
CA GLU A 393 17.41 32.10 -24.44
C GLU A 393 16.47 31.32 -23.53
N SER A 394 15.35 31.93 -23.11
CA SER A 394 14.33 31.25 -22.30
C SER A 394 13.63 30.09 -23.04
N MET A 395 13.59 30.10 -24.38
CA MET A 395 13.06 28.99 -25.18
C MET A 395 14.06 27.85 -25.35
N HIS A 396 15.37 28.13 -25.28
CA HIS A 396 16.41 27.10 -25.22
C HIS A 396 16.35 26.31 -23.89
N ASP A 397 15.97 26.97 -22.80
CA ASP A 397 15.69 26.31 -21.51
C ASP A 397 14.41 25.43 -21.53
N PHE A 398 13.54 25.63 -22.53
CA PHE A 398 12.33 24.84 -22.79
C PHE A 398 12.59 23.57 -23.62
N ASN A 399 13.85 23.12 -23.71
CA ASN A 399 14.20 21.90 -24.41
C ASN A 399 13.61 20.67 -23.69
N VAL A 400 12.75 19.92 -24.39
CA VAL A 400 12.17 18.63 -23.96
C VAL A 400 13.21 17.51 -23.81
N SER A 401 14.48 17.76 -24.13
CA SER A 401 15.62 16.94 -23.73
C SER A 401 16.07 17.19 -22.29
N ASN A 402 15.46 18.14 -21.56
CA ASN A 402 15.68 18.32 -20.13
C ASN A 402 15.21 17.06 -19.39
N VAL A 403 16.17 16.23 -18.99
CA VAL A 403 15.97 14.93 -18.34
C VAL A 403 15.01 15.03 -17.14
N LYS A 404 14.97 16.19 -16.46
CA LYS A 404 14.07 16.44 -15.33
C LYS A 404 12.60 16.57 -15.78
N LEU A 405 12.33 17.19 -16.92
CA LEU A 405 10.97 17.33 -17.46
C LEU A 405 10.44 16.00 -18.00
N ARG A 406 11.29 15.20 -18.67
CA ARG A 406 10.95 13.82 -19.07
C ARG A 406 10.66 12.92 -17.87
N GLY A 407 11.49 12.98 -16.83
CA GLY A 407 11.25 12.24 -15.59
C GLY A 407 9.95 12.65 -14.91
N PHE A 408 9.58 13.94 -14.98
CA PHE A 408 8.35 14.46 -14.42
C PHE A 408 7.10 14.10 -15.24
N ILE A 409 7.17 14.14 -16.57
CA ILE A 409 6.09 13.70 -17.46
C ILE A 409 5.88 12.19 -17.37
N GLN A 410 6.96 11.41 -17.26
CA GLN A 410 6.84 9.98 -16.98
C GLN A 410 6.20 9.74 -15.61
N ALA A 411 6.67 10.43 -14.56
CA ALA A 411 6.08 10.40 -13.22
C ALA A 411 4.60 10.76 -13.21
N ALA A 412 4.20 11.80 -13.94
CA ALA A 412 2.82 12.23 -14.08
C ALA A 412 2.00 11.21 -14.87
N ASN A 413 2.43 10.78 -16.07
CA ASN A 413 1.69 9.83 -16.92
C ASN A 413 1.47 8.46 -16.28
N ALA A 414 2.33 8.07 -15.36
CA ALA A 414 2.17 6.78 -14.71
C ALA A 414 1.80 6.88 -13.24
N PHE A 415 1.69 8.08 -12.70
CA PHE A 415 0.65 8.32 -11.72
C PHE A 415 -0.72 8.25 -12.40
N ASP A 416 -0.84 8.80 -13.63
CA ASP A 416 -2.08 8.95 -14.39
C ASP A 416 -2.76 7.61 -14.74
N GLY A 417 -1.96 6.59 -15.04
CA GLY A 417 -2.52 5.28 -15.38
C GLY A 417 -3.14 4.53 -14.18
N HIS A 418 -2.85 4.94 -12.93
CA HIS A 418 -2.53 3.91 -11.94
C HIS A 418 -2.78 4.18 -10.44
N TYR A 419 -2.68 5.44 -9.96
CA TYR A 419 -2.98 5.80 -8.56
C TYR A 419 -4.38 6.42 -8.39
N HIS A 420 -5.11 6.54 -9.49
CA HIS A 420 -6.33 7.33 -9.56
C HIS A 420 -7.54 6.70 -8.95
N ASN A 421 -7.50 5.42 -8.60
CA ASN A 421 -8.72 4.70 -8.27
C ASN A 421 -8.85 4.40 -6.79
N MET A 422 -7.89 4.79 -5.94
CA MET A 422 -8.02 4.60 -4.51
C MET A 422 -7.14 5.53 -3.65
N MET A 423 -7.73 6.13 -2.62
CA MET A 423 -7.02 6.75 -1.49
C MET A 423 -7.29 5.96 -0.22
N ALA A 424 -6.22 5.63 0.51
CA ALA A 424 -6.31 5.05 1.84
C ALA A 424 -6.09 6.15 2.87
N PHE A 425 -6.98 6.25 3.85
CA PHE A 425 -6.86 7.13 4.99
C PHE A 425 -6.73 6.29 6.26
N ILE A 426 -5.84 6.74 7.13
CA ILE A 426 -5.69 6.25 8.49
C ILE A 426 -6.65 7.04 9.39
N ILE A 427 -7.36 6.36 10.26
CA ILE A 427 -8.20 6.97 11.29
C ILE A 427 -7.35 7.23 12.54
N SER A 428 -7.26 8.48 12.98
CA SER A 428 -6.64 8.84 14.23
C SER A 428 -7.61 8.68 15.41
N THR A 429 -7.08 8.66 16.64
CA THR A 429 -7.88 8.52 17.87
C THR A 429 -8.83 9.68 18.14
N ASN A 430 -8.59 10.86 17.54
CA ASN A 430 -9.50 12.01 17.64
C ASN A 430 -10.54 12.05 16.50
N GLY A 431 -10.54 11.06 15.61
CA GLY A 431 -11.47 10.96 14.48
C GLY A 431 -11.02 11.71 13.23
N THR A 432 -9.83 12.29 13.19
CA THR A 432 -9.30 12.85 11.93
C THR A 432 -8.80 11.76 11.00
N LEU A 433 -8.89 12.02 9.70
CA LEU A 433 -8.32 11.18 8.66
C LEU A 433 -6.94 11.71 8.27
N MET A 434 -5.98 10.80 8.12
CA MET A 434 -4.61 11.12 7.71
C MET A 434 -4.22 10.29 6.49
N LEU A 435 -3.41 10.85 5.60
CA LEU A 435 -2.89 10.13 4.44
C LEU A 435 -1.61 9.34 4.84
N PRO A 436 -1.41 8.10 4.36
CA PRO A 436 -0.30 7.23 4.75
C PRO A 436 1.06 7.61 4.14
N PHE A 437 1.18 8.77 3.50
CA PHE A 437 2.35 9.12 2.68
C PHE A 437 3.50 9.80 3.42
N ASP A 438 3.42 9.97 4.75
CA ASP A 438 4.58 10.42 5.52
C ASP A 438 5.33 9.20 6.07
N ALA A 439 6.36 8.77 5.33
CA ALA A 439 7.21 7.62 5.64
C ALA A 439 7.90 7.69 7.02
N ASN A 440 7.81 8.84 7.71
CA ASN A 440 8.38 9.07 9.03
C ASN A 440 7.39 8.96 10.18
N GLN A 441 6.09 8.77 9.90
CA GLN A 441 5.13 8.53 10.97
C GLN A 441 5.09 7.05 11.32
N ALA A 442 5.68 6.70 12.47
CA ALA A 442 5.39 5.45 13.13
C ALA A 442 3.87 5.35 13.29
N GLU A 443 3.27 4.25 12.85
CA GLU A 443 1.89 3.92 13.17
C GLU A 443 1.79 3.85 14.71
N GLY A 444 1.43 4.97 15.34
CA GLY A 444 1.04 5.04 16.74
C GLY A 444 -0.23 4.22 16.97
N PRO A 445 -0.90 4.30 18.13
CA PRO A 445 -2.18 3.63 18.32
C PRO A 445 -3.21 4.25 17.37
N GLN A 446 -3.29 3.73 16.15
CA GLN A 446 -4.15 4.18 15.08
C GLN A 446 -5.46 3.44 15.17
N GLY A 447 -6.55 4.18 14.99
CA GLY A 447 -7.90 3.68 15.07
C GLY A 447 -8.77 4.43 16.07
N TYR A 448 -10.07 4.17 15.97
CA TYR A 448 -11.10 4.82 16.76
C TYR A 448 -12.11 3.78 17.27
N SER A 449 -12.46 3.86 18.55
CA SER A 449 -13.45 2.99 19.17
C SER A 449 -14.86 3.59 19.08
N ILE A 450 -15.79 2.91 18.44
CA ILE A 450 -17.20 3.28 18.36
C ILE A 450 -18.00 2.40 19.30
N ALA A 451 -18.51 2.98 20.39
CA ALA A 451 -19.32 2.27 21.37
C ALA A 451 -20.63 1.70 20.77
N PRO A 452 -21.22 0.64 21.35
CA PRO A 452 -22.50 0.09 20.90
C PRO A 452 -23.58 1.16 20.77
N GLY A 453 -24.30 1.17 19.64
CA GLY A 453 -25.38 2.13 19.36
C GLY A 453 -24.92 3.55 19.02
N SER A 454 -23.63 3.86 19.17
CA SER A 454 -23.07 5.18 18.88
C SER A 454 -22.67 5.35 17.42
N SER A 455 -22.37 6.58 17.03
CA SER A 455 -21.81 6.92 15.73
C SER A 455 -20.60 7.84 15.89
N ALA A 456 -19.66 7.74 14.96
CA ALA A 456 -18.50 8.61 14.88
C ALA A 456 -18.36 9.15 13.47
N THR A 457 -17.95 10.41 13.34
CA THR A 457 -17.70 11.05 12.05
C THR A 457 -16.20 11.26 11.91
N PHE A 458 -15.67 10.82 10.78
CA PHE A 458 -14.27 10.94 10.42
C PHE A 458 -14.09 11.91 9.29
N SER A 459 -13.18 12.87 9.41
CA SER A 459 -12.99 13.90 8.40
C SER A 459 -11.54 14.14 8.00
N TYR A 460 -11.35 14.38 6.71
CA TYR A 460 -10.15 14.93 6.10
C TYR A 460 -10.52 16.30 5.51
N ASN A 461 -9.68 17.30 5.77
CA ASN A 461 -9.76 18.62 5.18
C ASN A 461 -8.33 19.01 4.82
N GLY A 462 -8.00 19.08 3.54
CA GLY A 462 -6.64 19.36 3.11
C GLY A 462 -6.38 19.16 1.63
N ILE A 463 -5.14 19.48 1.24
CA ILE A 463 -4.61 19.20 -0.08
C ILE A 463 -4.00 17.80 -0.06
N ILE A 464 -4.54 16.91 -0.87
CA ILE A 464 -3.98 15.57 -1.06
C ILE A 464 -2.82 15.73 -2.03
N SER A 465 -1.59 15.46 -1.57
CA SER A 465 -0.41 15.66 -2.39
C SER A 465 0.64 14.58 -2.22
N ALA A 466 1.44 14.40 -3.28
CA ALA A 466 2.56 13.47 -3.33
C ALA A 466 3.83 14.20 -3.80
N GLY A 467 4.99 13.60 -3.52
CA GLY A 467 6.30 14.11 -3.96
C GLY A 467 6.64 15.49 -3.38
N ASN A 468 6.41 15.69 -2.08
CA ASN A 468 6.58 16.96 -1.36
C ASN A 468 5.72 18.10 -1.92
N GLY A 469 4.43 17.82 -2.17
CA GLY A 469 3.49 18.85 -2.63
C GLY A 469 3.56 19.19 -4.12
N LYS A 470 4.38 18.47 -4.91
CA LYS A 470 4.54 18.74 -6.35
C LYS A 470 3.39 18.21 -7.20
N LEU A 471 2.78 17.12 -6.73
CA LEU A 471 1.61 16.53 -7.32
C LEU A 471 0.44 16.71 -6.36
N VAL A 472 -0.65 17.27 -6.85
CA VAL A 472 -1.93 17.38 -6.17
C VAL A 472 -2.87 16.33 -6.76
N ILE A 473 -3.55 15.60 -5.91
CA ILE A 473 -4.53 14.58 -6.26
C ILE A 473 -5.89 15.09 -5.81
N MET A 474 -6.92 14.89 -6.62
CA MET A 474 -8.25 15.41 -6.32
C MET A 474 -9.36 14.46 -6.78
N PRO A 475 -10.44 14.32 -6.01
CA PRO A 475 -11.65 13.74 -6.55
C PRO A 475 -12.21 14.65 -7.65
N LEU A 476 -12.67 14.05 -8.74
CA LEU A 476 -13.33 14.71 -9.86
C LEU A 476 -14.80 14.98 -9.49
N GLN A 477 -15.24 16.22 -9.61
CA GLN A 477 -16.63 16.59 -9.39
C GLN A 477 -17.59 15.76 -10.26
N ASN A 478 -18.76 15.45 -9.71
CA ASN A 478 -19.80 14.61 -10.30
C ASN A 478 -19.41 13.14 -10.56
N GLN A 479 -18.28 12.67 -10.04
CA GLN A 479 -17.94 11.24 -10.05
C GLN A 479 -18.42 10.55 -8.78
N THR A 480 -18.86 9.30 -8.92
CA THR A 480 -19.23 8.45 -7.78
C THR A 480 -18.05 7.59 -7.36
N TYR A 481 -17.76 7.62 -6.06
CA TYR A 481 -16.71 6.87 -5.40
C TYR A 481 -17.32 5.83 -4.48
N SER A 482 -16.66 4.69 -4.32
CA SER A 482 -16.96 3.72 -3.28
C SER A 482 -16.14 4.00 -2.04
N VAL A 483 -16.79 4.14 -0.89
CA VAL A 483 -16.16 4.32 0.41
C VAL A 483 -16.21 3.00 1.14
N ARG A 484 -15.07 2.57 1.70
CA ARG A 484 -14.98 1.38 2.55
C ARG A 484 -14.27 1.70 3.85
N VAL A 485 -14.94 1.46 4.96
CA VAL A 485 -14.36 1.53 6.30
C VAL A 485 -13.92 0.12 6.70
N THR A 486 -12.71 -0.01 7.26
CA THR A 486 -12.18 -1.28 7.78
C THR A 486 -11.61 -1.09 9.18
N GLY A 487 -11.75 -2.12 10.01
CA GLY A 487 -11.34 -2.11 11.40
C GLY A 487 -10.93 -3.48 11.94
N GLU A 488 -10.80 -3.55 13.25
CA GLU A 488 -10.51 -4.80 13.95
C GLU A 488 -11.72 -5.73 13.97
N GLU A 489 -11.48 -6.99 14.30
CA GLU A 489 -12.50 -8.03 14.40
C GLU A 489 -13.34 -8.22 13.12
N GLY A 490 -12.78 -7.86 11.96
CA GLY A 490 -13.48 -7.95 10.68
C GLY A 490 -14.48 -6.81 10.45
N ALA A 491 -14.47 -5.75 11.26
CA ALA A 491 -15.35 -4.60 11.10
C ALA A 491 -15.18 -4.03 9.68
N VAL A 492 -16.27 -4.02 8.91
CA VAL A 492 -16.29 -3.50 7.55
C VAL A 492 -17.62 -2.85 7.24
N ALA A 493 -17.59 -1.71 6.57
CA ALA A 493 -18.77 -1.07 6.00
C ALA A 493 -18.44 -0.46 4.65
N THR A 494 -19.39 -0.48 3.72
CA THR A 494 -19.24 0.10 2.39
C THR A 494 -20.42 1.01 2.06
N SER A 495 -20.16 2.09 1.34
CA SER A 495 -21.16 3.00 0.79
C SER A 495 -20.63 3.65 -0.48
N ASN A 496 -21.45 4.42 -1.17
CA ASN A 496 -21.01 5.25 -2.28
C ASN A 496 -21.21 6.73 -1.94
N VAL A 497 -20.36 7.59 -2.49
CA VAL A 497 -20.43 9.05 -2.36
C VAL A 497 -20.17 9.68 -3.72
N THR A 498 -20.96 10.68 -4.10
CA THR A 498 -20.68 11.48 -5.30
C THR A 498 -19.93 12.73 -4.90
N ALA A 499 -18.79 12.99 -5.53
CA ALA A 499 -18.03 14.20 -5.30
C ALA A 499 -18.80 15.42 -5.82
N SER A 500 -18.95 16.44 -4.98
CA SER A 500 -19.54 17.74 -5.36
C SER A 500 -18.50 18.77 -5.69
#